data_AF-A0A5N9AZV7-F1
#
_entry.id   AF-A0A5N9AZV7-F1
#
_cell.length_a   1.000
_cell.length_b   1.000
_cell.length_c   1.000
_cell.angle_alpha   90.00
_cell.angle_beta   90.00
_cell.angle_gamma   90.00
#
_symmetry.space_group_name_H-M   'P 1'
#
loop_
_entity.id
_entity.type
_entity.pdbx_description
1 polymer ?
#
loop_
_entity_poly.entity_id
_entity_poly.type
_entity_poly.pdbx_seq_one_letter_code
_entity_poly.pdbx_strand_id
1 'polypeptide(L)'
;MIYFKNIRWKNLLSTGNQFTEIELNKTSTTLIVGENGSGKSTVLDALCFGLFSKPFRRINRPQLINSINDGGLLVEIEFEVGSKSYMVRRGIKKNIFEIFVDGQRLNQDAKTQDQQEYLEKTILKLNYKSFTQIVLLGANHYIPFMQLKTQDRKGIVEDLLDI
;
A
#
# COMPACT_ATOMS: atom_id res chain seq x y z
N MET A 1 11.63 6.97 -9.18
CA MET A 1 10.66 5.92 -9.57
C MET A 1 10.67 4.85 -8.49
N ILE A 2 9.51 4.43 -8.00
CA ILE A 2 9.40 3.39 -6.96
C ILE A 2 9.50 2.03 -7.62
N TYR A 3 10.41 1.17 -7.15
CA TYR A 3 10.58 -0.19 -7.64
C TYR A 3 10.15 -1.19 -6.58
N PHE A 4 8.97 -1.80 -6.75
CA PHE A 4 8.45 -2.79 -5.81
C PHE A 4 9.15 -4.14 -6.00
N LYS A 5 9.67 -4.70 -4.90
CA LYS A 5 10.35 -6.00 -4.89
C LYS A 5 9.41 -7.12 -4.48
N ASN A 6 8.83 -6.97 -3.31
CA ASN A 6 8.06 -8.03 -2.68
C ASN A 6 6.91 -7.42 -1.87
N ILE A 7 5.80 -8.13 -1.84
CA ILE A 7 4.70 -7.84 -0.94
C ILE A 7 4.22 -9.13 -0.30
N ARG A 8 4.05 -9.10 1.02
CA ARG A 8 3.44 -10.20 1.74
C ARG A 8 2.42 -9.72 2.77
N TRP A 9 1.41 -10.54 3.00
CA TRP A 9 0.36 -10.22 3.97
C TRP A 9 -0.24 -11.48 4.60
N LYS A 10 -0.86 -11.31 5.75
CA LYS A 10 -1.68 -12.33 6.41
C LYS A 10 -2.86 -11.69 7.14
N ASN A 11 -3.91 -12.47 7.38
CA ASN A 11 -5.14 -12.04 8.06
C ASN A 11 -5.79 -10.78 7.44
N LEU A 12 -5.63 -10.62 6.12
CA LEU A 12 -6.19 -9.52 5.35
C LEU A 12 -7.37 -10.04 4.52
N LEU A 13 -8.57 -9.51 4.76
CA LEU A 13 -9.81 -9.95 4.11
C LEU A 13 -9.98 -11.47 4.20
N SER A 14 -10.07 -12.19 3.08
CA SER A 14 -10.24 -13.64 3.03
C SER A 14 -8.95 -14.44 3.27
N THR A 15 -7.80 -13.80 3.45
CA THR A 15 -6.53 -14.51 3.69
C THR A 15 -6.36 -14.96 5.14
N GLY A 16 -5.84 -16.18 5.32
CA GLY A 16 -5.61 -16.78 6.63
C GLY A 16 -4.37 -16.27 7.35
N ASN A 17 -3.96 -16.98 8.40
CA ASN A 17 -2.84 -16.57 9.27
C ASN A 17 -1.45 -16.91 8.74
N GLN A 18 -1.38 -17.56 7.57
CA GLN A 18 -0.12 -17.77 6.84
C GLN A 18 0.13 -16.61 5.90
N PHE A 19 1.41 -16.24 5.72
CA PHE A 19 1.77 -15.20 4.78
C PHE A 19 1.49 -15.67 3.35
N THR A 20 0.69 -14.90 2.64
CA THR A 20 0.67 -14.88 1.17
C THR A 20 1.75 -13.89 0.73
N GLU A 21 2.57 -14.28 -0.25
CA GLU A 21 3.73 -13.53 -0.70
C GLU A 21 3.75 -13.48 -2.23
N ILE A 22 4.10 -12.32 -2.77
CA ILE A 22 4.22 -12.09 -4.21
C ILE A 22 5.50 -11.30 -4.48
N GLU A 23 6.43 -11.96 -5.17
CA GLU A 23 7.60 -11.31 -5.78
C GLU A 23 7.16 -10.52 -7.02
N LEU A 24 7.34 -9.20 -6.96
CA LEU A 24 6.98 -8.26 -8.03
C LEU A 24 8.16 -7.95 -8.97
N ASN A 25 9.39 -8.26 -8.55
CA ASN A 25 10.62 -7.99 -9.31
C ASN A 25 11.21 -9.22 -10.03
N LYS A 26 10.59 -10.40 -9.91
CA LYS A 26 11.08 -11.63 -10.54
C LYS A 26 11.03 -11.58 -12.07
N THR A 27 10.05 -10.87 -12.61
CA THR A 27 9.81 -10.70 -14.05
C THR A 27 9.33 -9.29 -14.34
N SER A 28 9.44 -8.83 -15.59
CA SER A 28 8.94 -7.51 -16.00
C SER A 28 7.42 -7.36 -15.94
N THR A 29 6.68 -8.47 -15.98
CA THR A 29 5.22 -8.48 -15.91
C THR A 29 4.74 -9.72 -15.16
N THR A 30 4.01 -9.51 -14.07
CA THR A 30 3.46 -10.59 -13.25
C THR A 30 1.95 -10.68 -13.48
N LEU A 31 1.46 -11.86 -13.88
CA LEU A 31 0.04 -12.14 -14.06
C LEU A 31 -0.50 -12.98 -12.89
N ILE A 32 -1.51 -12.47 -12.18
CA ILE A 32 -2.18 -13.17 -11.08
C ILE A 32 -3.51 -13.75 -11.58
N VAL A 33 -3.62 -15.08 -11.62
CA VAL A 33 -4.80 -15.82 -12.10
C VAL A 33 -5.45 -16.59 -10.95
N GLY A 34 -6.77 -16.77 -11.02
CA GLY A 34 -7.56 -17.50 -10.02
C GLY A 34 -9.04 -17.25 -10.18
N GLU A 35 -9.87 -18.00 -9.46
CA GLU A 35 -11.33 -17.87 -9.51
C GLU A 35 -11.84 -16.58 -8.86
N ASN A 36 -13.08 -16.20 -9.16
CA ASN A 36 -13.71 -15.07 -8.48
C ASN A 36 -13.80 -15.35 -6.98
N GLY A 37 -13.41 -14.37 -6.16
CA GLY A 37 -13.34 -14.55 -4.71
C GLY A 37 -12.04 -15.17 -4.19
N SER A 38 -11.13 -15.64 -5.06
CA SER A 38 -9.85 -16.26 -4.65
C SER A 38 -8.83 -15.29 -4.02
N GLY A 39 -9.18 -14.02 -3.84
CA GLY A 39 -8.30 -13.02 -3.23
C GLY A 39 -7.34 -12.31 -4.20
N LYS A 40 -7.52 -12.42 -5.53
CA LYS A 40 -6.68 -11.71 -6.52
C LYS A 40 -6.60 -10.21 -6.25
N SER A 41 -7.73 -9.57 -5.98
CA SER A 41 -7.78 -8.13 -5.68
C SER A 41 -7.31 -7.77 -4.27
N THR A 42 -7.05 -8.76 -3.40
CA THR A 42 -6.54 -8.52 -2.04
C THR A 42 -5.14 -7.91 -2.05
N VAL A 43 -4.33 -8.18 -3.09
CA VAL A 43 -3.01 -7.52 -3.26
C VAL A 43 -3.13 -5.99 -3.38
N LEU A 44 -4.21 -5.49 -4.01
CA LEU A 44 -4.46 -4.05 -4.15
C LEU A 44 -4.77 -3.43 -2.79
N ASP A 45 -5.61 -4.09 -2.00
CA ASP A 45 -5.89 -3.67 -0.61
C ASP A 45 -4.63 -3.78 0.27
N ALA A 46 -3.78 -4.78 0.06
CA ALA A 46 -2.51 -4.92 0.77
C ALA A 46 -1.57 -3.74 0.47
N LEU A 47 -1.37 -3.40 -0.81
CA LEU A 47 -0.56 -2.25 -1.22
C LEU A 47 -1.07 -0.95 -0.61
N CYS A 48 -2.36 -0.66 -0.79
CA CYS A 48 -2.99 0.56 -0.28
C CYS A 48 -2.93 0.64 1.25
N PHE A 49 -3.24 -0.45 1.95
CA PHE A 49 -3.20 -0.48 3.40
C PHE A 49 -1.77 -0.33 3.91
N GLY A 50 -0.82 -1.08 3.37
CA GLY A 50 0.58 -1.05 3.81
C GLY A 50 1.19 0.35 3.68
N LEU A 51 0.99 1.00 2.53
CA LEU A 51 1.56 2.33 2.27
C LEU A 51 0.79 3.48 2.91
N PHE A 52 -0.55 3.43 2.91
CA PHE A 52 -1.39 4.60 3.23
C PHE A 52 -2.36 4.41 4.42
N SER A 53 -2.35 3.26 5.07
CA SER A 53 -3.33 2.90 6.13
C SER A 53 -4.80 2.97 5.66
N LYS A 54 -5.04 2.88 4.35
CA LYS A 54 -6.35 3.02 3.71
C LYS A 54 -6.63 1.81 2.83
N PRO A 55 -7.85 1.23 2.88
CA PRO A 55 -8.24 0.17 1.95
C PRO A 55 -8.37 0.72 0.53
N PHE A 56 -8.11 -0.10 -0.47
CA PHE A 56 -8.40 0.25 -1.87
C PHE A 56 -9.91 0.25 -2.13
N ARG A 57 -10.62 -0.73 -1.55
CA ARG A 57 -12.08 -0.81 -1.61
C ARG A 57 -12.74 0.28 -0.75
N ARG A 58 -13.98 0.63 -1.09
CA ARG A 58 -14.85 1.52 -0.29
C ARG A 58 -15.39 0.83 0.97
N ILE A 59 -14.48 0.41 1.85
CA ILE A 59 -14.75 -0.18 3.16
C ILE A 59 -13.99 0.60 4.24
N ASN A 60 -14.34 0.39 5.50
CA ASN A 60 -13.63 0.99 6.62
C ASN A 60 -12.37 0.19 6.97
N ARG A 61 -11.35 0.85 7.52
CA ARG A 61 -10.07 0.24 7.93
C ARG A 61 -10.25 -1.05 8.77
N PRO A 62 -11.12 -1.11 9.80
CA PRO A 62 -11.30 -2.35 10.58
C PRO A 62 -11.83 -3.53 9.79
N GLN A 63 -12.57 -3.29 8.69
CA GLN A 63 -13.14 -4.35 7.85
C GLN A 63 -12.08 -5.05 6.98
N LEU A 64 -10.83 -4.57 6.99
CA LEU A 64 -9.70 -5.28 6.38
C LEU A 64 -9.28 -6.52 7.19
N ILE A 65 -9.61 -6.59 8.47
CA ILE A 65 -9.24 -7.72 9.33
C ILE A 65 -10.03 -8.96 8.91
N ASN A 66 -9.34 -10.08 8.74
CA ASN A 66 -10.00 -11.37 8.56
C ASN A 66 -10.93 -11.68 9.74
N SER A 67 -12.21 -11.89 9.45
CA SER A 67 -13.25 -12.07 10.47
C SER A 67 -13.18 -13.42 11.21
N ILE A 68 -12.50 -14.42 10.65
CA ILE A 68 -12.37 -15.76 11.25
C ILE A 68 -11.26 -15.76 12.31
N ASN A 69 -10.09 -15.21 11.97
CA ASN A 69 -8.95 -15.15 12.88
C ASN A 69 -9.04 -13.98 13.87
N ASP A 70 -9.84 -12.96 13.53
CA ASP A 70 -10.07 -11.74 14.31
C ASP A 70 -8.76 -11.17 14.89
N GLY A 71 -7.77 -10.88 14.05
CA GLY A 71 -6.53 -10.27 14.49
C GLY A 71 -5.32 -10.67 13.68
N GLY A 72 -4.16 -10.14 14.08
CA GLY A 72 -2.88 -10.49 13.46
C GLY A 72 -2.73 -10.03 12.00
N LEU A 73 -3.58 -9.11 11.53
CA LEU A 73 -3.42 -8.49 10.21
C LEU A 73 -2.07 -7.80 10.15
N LEU A 74 -1.27 -8.22 9.18
CA LEU A 74 0.07 -7.69 8.96
C LEU A 74 0.33 -7.68 7.45
N VAL A 75 0.81 -6.55 6.96
CA VAL A 75 1.26 -6.35 5.59
C VAL A 75 2.69 -5.85 5.63
N GLU A 76 3.54 -6.41 4.79
CA GLU A 76 4.93 -6.01 4.61
C GLU A 76 5.19 -5.78 3.12
N ILE A 77 5.77 -4.63 2.80
CA ILE A 77 6.05 -4.21 1.42
C ILE A 77 7.52 -3.80 1.35
N GLU A 78 8.25 -4.42 0.45
CA GLU A 78 9.65 -4.11 0.15
C GLU A 78 9.75 -3.42 -1.20
N PHE A 79 10.45 -2.30 -1.25
CA PHE A 79 10.63 -1.51 -2.45
C PHE A 79 11.91 -0.68 -2.40
N GLU A 80 12.33 -0.16 -3.55
CA GLU A 80 13.45 0.76 -3.67
C GLU A 80 13.00 2.12 -4.20
N VAL A 81 13.64 3.17 -3.69
CA VAL A 81 13.50 4.54 -4.21
C VAL A 81 14.91 5.12 -4.36
N GLY A 82 15.33 5.34 -5.61
CA GLY A 82 16.70 5.74 -5.91
C GLY A 82 17.67 4.60 -5.56
N SER A 83 18.66 4.89 -4.71
CA SER A 83 19.66 3.91 -4.25
C SER A 83 19.34 3.27 -2.90
N LYS A 84 18.20 3.63 -2.28
CA LYS A 84 17.84 3.18 -0.93
C LYS A 84 16.78 2.09 -1.00
N SER A 85 16.92 1.11 -0.12
CA SER A 85 15.95 0.03 0.08
C SER A 85 15.04 0.36 1.26
N TYR A 86 13.75 0.10 1.09
CA TYR A 86 12.72 0.39 2.07
C TYR A 86 11.87 -0.86 2.34
N MET A 87 11.49 -1.04 3.60
CA MET A 87 10.44 -1.98 3.98
C MET A 87 9.41 -1.26 4.85
N VAL A 88 8.15 -1.34 4.49
CA VAL A 88 7.04 -0.85 5.31
C VAL A 88 6.28 -2.05 5.87
N ARG A 89 6.17 -2.11 7.20
CA ARG A 89 5.40 -3.12 7.94
C ARG A 89 4.23 -2.44 8.63
N ARG A 90 3.00 -2.87 8.34
CA ARG A 90 1.79 -2.30 8.93
C ARG A 90 0.80 -3.35 9.39
N GLY A 91 0.20 -3.12 10.56
CA GLY A 91 -0.88 -3.92 11.12
C GLY A 91 -1.95 -3.05 11.78
N ILE A 92 -3.13 -3.62 12.00
CA ILE A 92 -4.23 -2.90 12.68
C ILE A 92 -4.18 -3.15 14.18
N LYS A 93 -4.29 -4.42 14.61
CA LYS A 93 -4.15 -4.76 16.03
C LYS A 93 -2.69 -4.50 16.45
N LYS A 94 -2.50 -3.96 17.66
CA LYS A 94 -1.22 -3.45 18.18
C LYS A 94 -0.66 -2.20 17.46
N ASN A 95 -1.43 -1.59 16.54
CA ASN A 95 -1.05 -0.37 15.82
C ASN A 95 0.38 -0.41 15.23
N ILE A 96 0.75 -1.55 14.66
CA ILE A 96 2.08 -1.74 14.07
C ILE A 96 2.20 -0.81 12.86
N PHE A 97 3.17 0.09 12.89
CA PHE A 97 3.61 0.85 11.74
C PHE A 97 5.12 1.03 11.82
N GLU A 98 5.85 0.37 10.93
CA GLU A 98 7.30 0.37 10.93
C GLU A 98 7.83 0.63 9.54
N ILE A 99 8.82 1.50 9.46
CA ILE A 99 9.54 1.84 8.23
C ILE A 99 10.99 1.46 8.48
N PHE A 100 11.55 0.68 7.57
CA PHE A 100 12.96 0.32 7.57
C PHE A 100 13.61 0.96 6.34
N VAL A 101 14.82 1.46 6.51
CA VAL A 101 15.66 2.05 5.47
C VAL A 101 17.00 1.31 5.52
N ASP A 102 17.38 0.67 4.43
CA ASP A 102 18.64 -0.09 4.33
C ASP A 102 18.82 -1.11 5.48
N GLY A 103 17.74 -1.80 5.81
CA GLY A 103 17.67 -2.82 6.86
C GLY A 103 17.56 -2.27 8.28
N GLN A 104 17.70 -0.95 8.49
CA GLN A 104 17.59 -0.33 9.81
C GLN A 104 16.21 0.27 10.02
N ARG A 105 15.61 0.03 11.17
CA ARG A 105 14.32 0.65 11.53
C ARG A 105 14.52 2.15 11.70
N LEU A 106 13.75 2.94 10.97
CA LEU A 106 13.71 4.38 11.12
C LEU A 106 13.28 4.71 12.56
N ASN A 107 13.92 5.69 13.20
CA ASN A 107 13.56 6.09 14.55
C ASN A 107 12.09 6.55 14.59
N GLN A 108 11.32 6.03 15.57
CA GLN A 108 9.88 6.20 15.69
C GLN A 108 9.43 7.12 16.82
N ASP A 109 10.33 7.94 17.37
CA ASP A 109 9.99 8.88 18.43
C ASP A 109 8.91 9.92 18.02
N ALA A 110 8.69 10.10 16.71
CA ALA A 110 7.67 10.97 16.15
C ALA A 110 6.27 10.32 16.16
N LYS A 111 5.21 11.15 16.13
CA LYS A 111 3.82 10.66 16.08
C LYS A 111 3.58 9.87 14.80
N THR A 112 2.69 8.89 14.85
CA THR A 112 2.27 8.07 13.69
C THR A 112 1.85 8.92 12.48
N GLN A 113 1.24 10.09 12.70
CA GLN A 113 0.85 11.01 11.64
C GLN A 113 2.08 11.60 10.93
N ASP A 114 3.10 12.03 11.68
CA ASP A 114 4.33 12.59 11.13
C ASP A 114 5.11 11.53 10.34
N GLN A 115 5.12 10.30 10.82
CA GLN A 115 5.72 9.15 10.10
C GLN A 115 4.97 8.84 8.80
N GLN A 116 3.64 8.94 8.81
CA GLN A 116 2.84 8.75 7.61
C GLN A 116 3.11 9.86 6.59
N GLU A 117 3.20 11.11 7.05
CA GLU A 117 3.54 12.25 6.22
C GLU A 117 4.94 12.13 5.61
N TYR A 118 5.93 11.69 6.40
CA TYR A 118 7.28 11.40 5.91
C TYR A 118 7.29 10.30 4.83
N LEU A 119 6.53 9.22 5.04
CA LEU A 119 6.40 8.16 4.04
C LEU A 119 5.80 8.69 2.74
N GLU A 120 4.69 9.44 2.81
CA GLU A 120 3.99 9.94 1.62
C GLU A 120 4.77 11.05 0.90
N LYS A 121 5.26 12.06 1.62
CA LYS A 121 5.89 13.24 1.02
C LYS A 121 7.37 13.07 0.70
N THR A 122 8.11 12.33 1.52
CA THR A 122 9.58 12.24 1.36
C THR A 122 10.00 10.96 0.64
N ILE A 123 9.42 9.81 0.99
CA ILE A 123 9.82 8.52 0.41
C ILE A 123 9.06 8.23 -0.88
N LEU A 124 7.72 8.22 -0.82
CA LEU A 124 6.87 7.84 -1.95
C LEU A 124 6.69 8.99 -2.94
N LYS A 125 6.72 10.23 -2.45
CA LYS A 125 6.36 11.45 -3.22
C LYS A 125 5.00 11.35 -3.89
N LEU A 126 4.09 10.61 -3.27
CA LEU A 126 2.76 10.33 -3.76
C LEU A 126 1.85 10.17 -2.56
N ASN A 127 0.72 10.88 -2.58
CA ASN A 127 -0.34 10.62 -1.63
C ASN A 127 -1.24 9.44 -2.09
N TYR A 128 -2.13 8.99 -1.21
CA TYR A 128 -3.07 7.89 -1.50
C TYR A 128 -3.90 8.08 -2.79
N LYS A 129 -4.39 9.31 -3.04
CA LYS A 129 -5.20 9.59 -4.23
C LYS A 129 -4.34 9.47 -5.48
N SER A 130 -3.17 10.10 -5.50
CA SER A 130 -2.24 10.02 -6.62
C SER A 130 -1.82 8.58 -6.92
N PHE A 131 -1.53 7.78 -5.88
CA PHE A 131 -1.20 6.37 -6.02
C PHE A 131 -2.33 5.55 -6.66
N THR A 132 -3.58 5.78 -6.22
CA THR A 132 -4.75 5.06 -6.76
C THR A 132 -5.22 5.55 -8.13
N GLN A 133 -4.72 6.68 -8.62
CA GLN A 133 -5.04 7.19 -9.96
C GLN A 133 -3.94 6.92 -10.98
N ILE A 134 -2.67 6.94 -10.56
CA ILE A 134 -1.51 6.81 -11.45
C ILE A 134 -0.96 5.38 -11.44
N VAL A 135 -0.83 4.76 -10.26
CA VAL A 135 -0.13 3.47 -10.11
C VAL A 135 -1.10 2.30 -10.16
N LEU A 136 -2.22 2.39 -9.44
CA LEU A 136 -3.24 1.34 -9.44
C LEU A 136 -4.38 1.66 -10.40
N LEU A 137 -4.49 0.89 -11.48
CA LEU A 137 -5.62 0.95 -12.39
C LEU A 137 -6.61 -0.17 -12.07
N GLY A 138 -7.72 0.17 -11.43
CA GLY A 138 -8.77 -0.79 -11.06
C GLY A 138 -10.06 -0.59 -11.85
N ALA A 139 -10.58 -1.67 -12.46
CA ALA A 139 -11.77 -1.62 -13.32
C ALA A 139 -13.03 -1.01 -12.67
N ASN A 140 -13.22 -1.19 -11.35
CA ASN A 140 -14.44 -0.78 -10.66
C ASN A 140 -14.33 0.55 -9.88
N HIS A 141 -13.15 1.15 -9.81
CA HIS A 141 -12.91 2.37 -9.02
C HIS A 141 -12.11 3.45 -9.76
N TYR A 142 -11.89 3.28 -11.07
CA TYR A 142 -11.25 4.29 -11.90
C TYR A 142 -12.25 5.41 -12.24
N ILE A 143 -12.02 6.59 -11.68
CA ILE A 143 -12.66 7.82 -12.13
C ILE A 143 -11.65 8.47 -13.09
N PRO A 144 -11.99 8.68 -14.38
CA PRO A 144 -11.10 9.34 -15.30
C PRO A 144 -10.58 10.66 -14.72
N PHE A 145 -9.28 10.94 -14.86
CA PHE A 145 -8.64 12.14 -14.33
C PHE A 145 -9.43 13.42 -14.62
N MET A 146 -10.01 13.53 -15.83
CA MET A 146 -10.80 14.68 -16.27
C MET A 146 -12.07 14.92 -15.44
N GLN A 147 -12.62 13.89 -14.80
CA GLN A 147 -13.83 13.94 -13.98
C GLN A 147 -13.55 14.17 -12.48
N LEU A 148 -12.28 14.21 -12.08
CA LEU A 148 -11.89 14.51 -10.71
C LEU A 148 -12.18 15.98 -10.36
N LYS A 149 -12.41 16.25 -9.06
CA LYS A 149 -12.56 17.62 -8.55
C LYS A 149 -11.30 18.42 -8.83
N THR A 150 -11.43 19.73 -9.04
CA THR A 150 -10.31 20.63 -9.37
C THR A 150 -9.15 20.54 -8.37
N GLN A 151 -9.43 20.47 -7.06
CA GLN A 151 -8.40 20.31 -6.03
C GLN A 151 -7.65 18.98 -6.15
N ASP A 152 -8.37 17.89 -6.41
CA ASP A 152 -7.76 16.55 -6.56
C ASP A 152 -6.89 16.48 -7.83
N ARG A 153 -7.34 17.06 -8.94
CA ARG A 153 -6.53 17.16 -10.17
C ARG A 153 -5.25 17.94 -9.93
N LYS A 154 -5.32 19.08 -9.22
CA LYS A 154 -4.14 19.90 -8.93
C LYS A 154 -3.12 19.13 -8.10
N GLY A 155 -3.57 18.47 -7.02
CA GLY A 155 -2.68 17.68 -6.16
C GLY A 155 -2.01 16.51 -6.89
N ILE A 156 -2.71 15.84 -7.81
CA ILE A 156 -2.12 14.78 -8.63
C ILE A 156 -1.04 15.34 -9.57
N VAL A 157 -1.25 16.53 -10.14
CA VAL A 157 -0.26 17.17 -11.02
C VAL A 157 0.95 17.67 -10.25
N GLU A 158 0.75 18.27 -9.08
CA GLU A 158 1.81 18.66 -8.14
C GLU A 158 2.69 17.47 -7.76
N ASP A 159 2.08 16.36 -7.32
CA ASP A 159 2.78 15.12 -6.99
C ASP A 159 3.56 14.56 -8.21
N LEU A 160 3.00 14.64 -9.41
CA LEU A 160 3.64 14.12 -10.63
C LEU A 160 4.82 14.99 -11.11
N LEU A 161 4.74 16.30 -10.87
CA LEU A 161 5.77 17.26 -11.22
C LEU A 161 6.79 17.51 -10.09
N ASP A 162 6.55 16.94 -8.89
CA ASP A 162 7.38 17.12 -7.68
C ASP A 162 7.47 18.61 -7.26
N ILE A 163 6.35 19.35 -7.40
CA ILE A 163 6.21 20.79 -7.08
C ILE A 163 5.13 21.09 -6.05
#